data_AF-A0A936JTR9-F1
#
_entry.id   AF-A0A936JTR9-F1
#
_cell.length_a   1.000
_cell.length_b   1.000
_cell.length_c   1.000
_cell.angle_alpha   90.00
_cell.angle_beta   90.00
_cell.angle_gamma   90.00
#
_symmetry.space_group_name_H-M   'P 1'
#
loop_
_entity.id
_entity.type
_entity.pdbx_description
1 polymer ?
#
loop_
_entity_poly.entity_id
_entity_poly.type
_entity_poly.pdbx_seq_one_letter_code
_entity_poly.pdbx_strand_id
1 'polypeptide(L)'
;MSDPKHPKVGDLIIDATGIPLSDITPDRVRQLTKVRDGYETVVTHVVQLAAADVERAGLNPAEIQRLQALSAEDAHLGELHAAAQKLTELLYETRLQRRHEIATLLAEFAAQARRRADRVENKHEVLGPVATLLDYQYGPAKQAAATKEAAQGGGKDPGTTP
;
A
#
# COMPACT_ATOMS: atom_id res chain seq x y z
N MET A 1 -15.19 11.69 -16.48
CA MET A 1 -14.21 10.57 -16.41
C MET A 1 -12.97 11.02 -17.14
N SER A 2 -11.81 10.86 -16.52
CA SER A 2 -10.52 11.04 -17.18
C SER A 2 -10.35 9.98 -18.27
N ASP A 3 -9.51 10.26 -19.26
CA ASP A 3 -9.06 9.25 -20.21
C ASP A 3 -8.25 8.17 -19.45
N PRO A 4 -8.63 6.88 -19.50
CA PRO A 4 -7.88 5.82 -18.84
C PRO A 4 -6.41 5.73 -19.24
N LYS A 5 -6.07 6.20 -20.44
CA LYS A 5 -4.68 6.27 -20.92
C LYS A 5 -3.94 7.49 -20.39
N HIS A 6 -4.63 8.50 -19.89
CA HIS A 6 -4.06 9.67 -19.21
C HIS A 6 -4.75 9.87 -17.86
N PRO A 7 -4.55 8.93 -16.92
CA PRO A 7 -5.28 8.93 -15.66
C PRO A 7 -4.83 10.10 -14.78
N LYS A 8 -5.76 10.60 -13.99
CA LYS A 8 -5.50 11.54 -12.91
C LYS A 8 -5.33 10.78 -11.61
N VAL A 9 -4.59 11.38 -10.68
CA VAL A 9 -4.45 10.87 -9.32
C VAL A 9 -5.84 10.70 -8.70
N GLY A 10 -6.14 9.47 -8.24
CA GLY A 10 -7.43 9.10 -7.67
C GLY A 10 -8.38 8.39 -8.64
N ASP A 11 -8.04 8.28 -9.93
CA ASP A 11 -8.79 7.45 -10.87
C ASP A 11 -8.67 5.96 -10.52
N LEU A 12 -9.74 5.22 -10.77
CA LEU A 12 -9.84 3.79 -10.46
C LEU A 12 -9.54 2.89 -11.67
N ILE A 13 -9.27 3.49 -12.83
CA ILE A 13 -9.01 2.80 -14.09
C ILE A 13 -7.74 3.42 -14.68
N ILE A 14 -6.75 2.57 -14.95
CA ILE A 14 -5.46 2.94 -15.54
C ILE A 14 -5.18 1.98 -16.68
N ASP A 15 -4.97 2.51 -17.90
CA ASP A 15 -4.67 1.73 -19.10
C ASP A 15 -3.25 2.02 -19.60
N ALA A 16 -2.36 1.06 -19.38
CA ALA A 16 -0.97 1.12 -19.85
C ALA A 16 -0.71 0.26 -21.11
N THR A 17 -1.75 -0.23 -21.79
CA THR A 17 -1.60 -1.18 -22.92
C THR A 17 -0.80 -0.62 -24.11
N GLY A 18 -0.75 0.71 -24.25
CA GLY A 18 -0.04 1.38 -25.33
C GLY A 18 1.46 1.60 -25.09
N ILE A 19 1.99 1.27 -23.91
CA ILE A 19 3.38 1.59 -23.55
C ILE A 19 4.20 0.31 -23.32
N PRO A 20 5.39 0.19 -23.93
CA PRO A 20 6.29 -0.93 -23.69
C PRO A 20 6.91 -0.86 -22.29
N LEU A 21 6.29 -1.56 -21.33
CA LEU A 21 6.83 -1.69 -19.98
C LEU A 21 7.99 -2.71 -19.96
N SER A 22 9.09 -2.33 -19.35
CA SER A 22 10.28 -3.19 -19.22
C SER A 22 10.48 -3.60 -17.76
N ASP A 23 10.60 -4.89 -17.51
CA ASP A 23 11.07 -5.42 -16.23
C ASP A 23 12.60 -5.47 -16.24
N ILE A 24 13.24 -4.56 -15.50
CA ILE A 24 14.70 -4.42 -15.46
C ILE A 24 15.26 -5.06 -14.19
N THR A 25 16.30 -5.87 -14.36
CA THR A 25 16.98 -6.51 -13.23
C THR A 25 17.81 -5.50 -12.43
N PRO A 26 18.12 -5.79 -11.14
CA PRO A 26 19.03 -4.96 -10.35
C PRO A 26 20.40 -4.73 -11.02
N ASP A 27 20.93 -5.73 -11.73
CA ASP A 27 22.19 -5.60 -12.48
C ASP A 27 22.04 -4.65 -13.67
N ARG A 28 20.89 -4.67 -14.35
CA ARG A 28 20.61 -3.70 -15.41
C ARG A 28 20.49 -2.28 -14.87
N VAL A 29 19.86 -2.09 -13.71
CA VAL A 29 19.76 -0.78 -13.04
C VAL A 29 21.16 -0.18 -12.79
N ARG A 30 22.13 -0.99 -12.37
CA ARG A 30 23.52 -0.53 -12.12
C ARG A 30 24.23 -0.04 -13.38
N GLN A 31 23.79 -0.48 -14.55
CA GLN A 31 24.34 -0.06 -15.85
C GLN A 31 23.69 1.22 -16.39
N LEU A 32 22.57 1.67 -15.81
CA LEU A 32 21.89 2.88 -16.27
C LEU A 32 22.70 4.13 -15.90
N THR A 33 22.79 5.04 -16.86
CA THR A 33 23.37 6.36 -16.59
C THR A 33 22.45 7.12 -15.65
N LYS A 34 23.00 7.55 -14.51
CA LYS A 34 22.27 8.43 -13.59
C LYS A 34 22.03 9.76 -14.27
N VAL A 35 20.78 10.17 -14.28
CA VAL A 35 20.36 11.48 -14.74
C VAL A 35 20.79 12.51 -13.69
N ARG A 36 21.18 13.70 -14.14
CA ARG A 36 21.65 14.79 -13.27
C ARG A 36 20.50 15.73 -12.93
N ASP A 37 20.66 16.47 -11.83
CA ASP A 37 19.72 17.52 -11.45
C ASP A 37 19.57 18.54 -12.60
N GLY A 38 18.31 18.92 -12.88
CA GLY A 38 17.96 19.87 -13.93
C GLY A 38 17.88 19.27 -15.35
N TYR A 39 17.92 17.93 -15.50
CA TYR A 39 17.82 17.33 -16.82
C TYR A 39 16.51 17.65 -17.53
N GLU A 40 15.39 17.76 -16.81
CA GLU A 40 14.08 18.06 -17.39
C GLU A 40 14.12 19.43 -18.10
N THR A 41 14.77 20.41 -17.47
CA THR A 41 14.99 21.74 -18.03
C THR A 41 15.86 21.67 -19.28
N VAL A 42 16.93 20.87 -19.25
CA VAL A 42 17.83 20.70 -20.40
C VAL A 42 17.10 20.01 -21.56
N VAL A 43 16.37 18.93 -21.30
CA VAL A 43 15.58 18.21 -22.30
C VAL A 43 14.55 19.14 -22.94
N THR A 44 13.81 19.89 -22.12
CA THR A 44 12.83 20.87 -22.60
C THR A 44 13.47 21.90 -23.52
N HIS A 45 14.61 22.47 -23.12
CA HIS A 45 15.33 23.45 -23.93
C HIS A 45 15.82 22.87 -25.25
N VAL A 46 16.42 21.67 -25.23
CA VAL A 46 16.94 21.01 -26.44
C VAL A 46 15.81 20.68 -27.42
N VAL A 47 14.68 20.17 -26.93
CA VAL A 47 13.51 19.82 -27.76
C VAL A 47 12.85 21.07 -28.37
N GLN A 48 13.00 22.24 -27.74
CA GLN A 48 12.44 23.51 -28.19
C GLN A 48 13.38 24.32 -29.11
N LEU A 49 14.60 23.83 -29.40
CA LEU A 49 15.53 24.54 -30.28
C LEU A 49 14.94 24.76 -31.68
N ALA A 50 15.13 25.96 -32.21
CA ALA A 50 14.79 26.24 -33.61
C ALA A 50 15.71 25.46 -34.55
N ALA A 51 15.21 25.06 -35.72
CA ALA A 51 15.99 24.28 -36.69
C ALA A 51 17.32 24.96 -37.09
N ALA A 52 17.33 26.29 -37.19
CA ALA A 52 18.54 27.06 -37.48
C ALA A 52 19.59 26.96 -36.37
N ASP A 53 19.17 26.85 -35.10
CA ASP A 53 20.07 26.70 -33.96
C ASP A 53 20.56 25.26 -33.84
N VAL A 54 19.72 24.27 -34.18
CA VAL A 54 20.11 22.86 -34.31
C VAL A 54 21.21 22.69 -35.36
N GLU A 55 21.01 23.26 -36.56
CA GLU A 55 21.99 23.22 -37.64
C GLU A 55 23.29 23.94 -37.26
N ARG A 56 23.19 25.15 -36.68
CA ARG A 56 24.37 25.92 -36.23
C ARG A 56 25.16 25.19 -35.15
N ALA A 57 24.48 24.48 -34.26
CA ALA A 57 25.11 23.68 -33.21
C ALA A 57 25.66 22.34 -33.71
N GLY A 58 25.41 21.96 -34.97
CA GLY A 58 25.84 20.68 -35.53
C GLY A 58 25.13 19.47 -34.91
N LEU A 59 23.92 19.67 -34.37
CA LEU A 59 23.12 18.61 -33.77
C LEU A 59 22.35 17.84 -34.84
N ASN A 60 22.16 16.53 -34.64
CA ASN A 60 21.38 15.71 -35.55
C ASN A 60 19.87 15.90 -35.28
N PRO A 61 19.08 16.41 -36.25
CA PRO A 61 17.64 16.61 -36.06
C PRO A 61 16.88 15.32 -35.72
N ALA A 62 17.34 14.16 -36.21
CA ALA A 62 16.72 12.87 -35.91
C ALA A 62 16.91 12.46 -34.44
N GLU A 63 18.02 12.84 -33.81
CA GLU A 63 18.26 12.58 -32.39
C GLU A 63 17.42 13.49 -31.51
N ILE A 64 17.16 14.72 -31.94
CA ILE A 64 16.24 15.64 -31.24
C ILE A 64 14.81 15.10 -31.31
N GLN A 65 14.36 14.61 -32.47
CA GLN A 65 13.05 13.97 -32.60
C GLN A 65 12.94 12.71 -31.72
N ARG A 66 14.00 11.90 -31.66
CA ARG A 66 14.05 10.74 -30.77
C ARG A 66 13.98 11.16 -29.29
N LEU A 67 14.71 12.21 -28.90
CA LEU A 67 14.65 12.76 -27.55
C LEU A 67 13.26 13.27 -27.21
N GLN A 68 12.59 13.95 -28.14
CA GLN A 68 11.22 14.41 -27.97
C GLN A 68 10.24 13.24 -27.74
N ALA A 69 10.36 12.16 -28.53
CA ALA A 69 9.53 10.97 -28.35
C ALA A 69 9.77 10.31 -26.98
N LEU A 70 11.03 10.12 -26.60
CA LEU A 70 11.39 9.54 -25.30
C LEU A 70 10.92 10.42 -24.13
N SER A 71 11.04 11.75 -24.24
CA SER A 71 10.60 12.68 -23.20
C SER A 71 9.07 12.67 -23.05
N ALA A 72 8.32 12.53 -24.13
CA ALA A 72 6.86 12.43 -24.07
C ALA A 72 6.41 11.11 -23.45
N GLU A 73 7.08 10.01 -23.78
CA GLU A 73 6.83 8.69 -23.19
C GLU A 73 7.17 8.67 -21.69
N ASP A 74 8.30 9.26 -21.29
CA ASP A 74 8.70 9.38 -19.88
C ASP A 74 7.70 10.21 -19.06
N ALA A 75 7.24 11.35 -19.60
CA ALA A 75 6.20 12.16 -18.96
C ALA A 75 4.90 11.37 -18.75
N HIS A 76 4.48 10.61 -19.77
CA HIS A 76 3.31 9.74 -19.70
C HIS A 76 3.49 8.63 -18.65
N LEU A 77 4.66 7.99 -18.60
CA LEU A 77 5.00 7.03 -17.55
C LEU A 77 4.88 7.64 -16.15
N GLY A 78 5.28 8.90 -15.99
CA GLY A 78 5.10 9.67 -14.75
C GLY A 78 3.64 9.81 -14.33
N GLU A 79 2.74 10.15 -15.26
CA GLU A 79 1.30 10.25 -15.02
C GLU A 79 0.71 8.91 -14.56
N LEU A 80 0.99 7.83 -15.30
CA LEU A 80 0.56 6.47 -14.97
C LEU A 80 1.09 6.03 -13.61
N HIS A 81 2.36 6.31 -13.31
CA HIS A 81 2.99 5.92 -12.06
C HIS A 81 2.33 6.61 -10.86
N ALA A 82 2.12 7.92 -10.93
CA ALA A 82 1.47 8.68 -9.87
C ALA A 82 0.03 8.19 -9.60
N ALA A 83 -0.73 7.93 -10.67
CA ALA A 83 -2.06 7.36 -10.56
C ALA A 83 -2.05 5.96 -9.92
N ALA A 84 -1.11 5.09 -10.33
CA ALA A 84 -0.99 3.72 -9.81
C ALA A 84 -0.59 3.67 -8.33
N GLN A 85 0.30 4.57 -7.90
CA GLN A 85 0.64 4.72 -6.49
C GLN A 85 -0.59 5.09 -5.66
N LYS A 86 -1.38 6.06 -6.12
CA LYS A 86 -2.60 6.44 -5.40
C LYS A 86 -3.65 5.34 -5.39
N LEU A 87 -3.83 4.61 -6.50
CA LEU A 87 -4.73 3.46 -6.55
C LEU A 87 -4.31 2.40 -5.52
N THR A 88 -3.00 2.12 -5.41
CA THR A 88 -2.47 1.18 -4.42
C THR A 88 -2.74 1.63 -2.98
N GLU A 89 -2.57 2.92 -2.70
CA GLU A 89 -2.91 3.53 -1.41
C GLU A 89 -4.40 3.36 -1.10
N LEU A 90 -5.29 3.71 -2.02
CA LEU A 90 -6.75 3.58 -1.86
C LEU A 90 -7.18 2.13 -1.60
N LEU A 91 -6.57 1.16 -2.29
CA LEU A 91 -6.81 -0.27 -2.06
C LEU A 91 -6.39 -0.69 -0.64
N TYR A 92 -5.23 -0.21 -0.18
CA TYR A 92 -4.75 -0.48 1.17
C TYR A 92 -5.64 0.13 2.26
N GLU A 93 -5.99 1.41 2.12
CA GLU A 93 -6.89 2.11 3.04
C GLU A 93 -8.26 1.47 3.10
N THR A 94 -8.83 1.13 1.94
CA THR A 94 -10.12 0.42 1.86
C THR A 94 -10.03 -0.92 2.57
N ARG A 95 -8.95 -1.67 2.39
CA ARG A 95 -8.73 -2.94 3.09
C ARG A 95 -8.68 -2.76 4.61
N LEU A 96 -8.03 -1.70 5.10
CA LEU A 96 -8.00 -1.38 6.54
C LEU A 96 -9.41 -1.06 7.06
N GLN A 97 -10.17 -0.24 6.35
CA GLN A 97 -11.55 0.10 6.69
C GLN A 97 -12.43 -1.16 6.76
N ARG A 98 -12.36 -2.03 5.74
CA ARG A 98 -13.12 -3.29 5.74
C ARG A 98 -12.72 -4.22 6.88
N ARG A 99 -11.43 -4.27 7.22
CA ARG A 99 -10.96 -5.06 8.38
C ARG A 99 -11.50 -4.52 9.70
N HIS A 100 -11.58 -3.20 9.86
CA HIS A 100 -12.18 -2.59 11.03
C HIS A 100 -13.68 -2.94 11.15
N GLU A 101 -14.42 -2.83 10.05
CA GLU A 101 -15.85 -3.20 10.00
C GLU A 101 -16.05 -4.69 10.36
N ILE A 102 -15.24 -5.58 9.78
CA ILE A 102 -15.25 -7.01 10.12
C ILE A 102 -14.98 -7.22 11.61
N ALA A 103 -13.96 -6.58 12.18
CA ALA A 103 -13.61 -6.73 13.59
C ALA A 103 -14.77 -6.29 14.51
N THR A 104 -15.42 -5.17 14.18
CA THR A 104 -16.61 -4.68 14.91
C THR A 104 -17.75 -5.70 14.88
N LEU A 105 -18.02 -6.29 13.70
CA LEU A 105 -19.04 -7.33 13.56
C LEU A 105 -18.70 -8.59 14.36
N LEU A 106 -17.44 -9.04 14.32
CA LEU A 106 -16.99 -10.21 15.10
C LEU A 106 -17.17 -9.98 16.60
N ALA A 107 -16.85 -8.79 17.10
CA ALA A 107 -17.05 -8.43 18.51
C ALA A 107 -18.54 -8.46 18.91
N GLU A 108 -19.40 -7.93 18.06
CA GLU A 108 -20.85 -7.93 18.29
C GLU A 108 -21.42 -9.36 18.24
N PHE A 109 -20.99 -10.19 17.29
CA PHE A 109 -21.40 -11.60 17.21
C PHE A 109 -20.97 -12.39 18.45
N ALA A 110 -19.74 -12.17 18.93
CA ALA A 110 -19.26 -12.79 20.17
C ALA A 110 -20.14 -12.39 21.37
N ALA A 111 -20.49 -11.10 21.48
CA ALA A 111 -21.38 -10.60 22.53
C ALA A 111 -22.80 -11.19 22.41
N GLN A 112 -23.36 -11.27 21.21
CA GLN A 112 -24.66 -11.89 20.96
C GLN A 112 -24.69 -13.37 21.35
N ALA A 113 -23.67 -14.14 20.97
CA ALA A 113 -23.57 -15.56 21.33
C ALA A 113 -23.54 -15.76 22.85
N ARG A 114 -22.77 -14.95 23.58
CA ARG A 114 -22.76 -14.96 25.05
C ARG A 114 -24.12 -14.60 25.65
N ARG A 115 -24.73 -13.50 25.20
CA ARG A 115 -26.08 -13.09 25.66
C ARG A 115 -27.13 -14.16 25.40
N ARG A 116 -27.03 -14.92 24.30
CA ARG A 116 -27.92 -16.04 24.00
C ARG A 116 -27.66 -17.23 24.93
N ALA A 117 -26.40 -17.60 25.13
CA ALA A 117 -26.02 -18.68 26.03
C ALA A 117 -26.50 -18.43 27.47
N ASP A 118 -26.49 -17.18 27.93
CA ASP A 118 -26.97 -16.85 29.28
C ASP A 118 -28.48 -17.05 29.50
N ARG A 119 -29.25 -17.20 28.43
CA ARG A 119 -30.71 -17.38 28.48
C ARG A 119 -31.18 -18.82 28.24
N VAL A 120 -30.26 -19.77 28.10
CA VAL A 120 -30.57 -21.18 27.84
C VAL A 120 -29.87 -22.08 28.85
N GLU A 121 -30.45 -23.25 29.10
CA GLU A 121 -29.91 -24.24 30.03
C GLU A 121 -28.67 -24.96 29.43
N ASN A 122 -28.72 -25.30 28.13
CA ASN A 122 -27.63 -25.95 27.41
C ASN A 122 -26.62 -24.93 26.82
N LYS A 123 -25.95 -24.16 27.67
CA LYS A 123 -25.02 -23.09 27.24
C LYS A 123 -23.91 -23.58 26.29
N HIS A 124 -23.43 -24.80 26.51
CA HIS A 124 -22.34 -25.39 25.74
C HIS A 124 -22.71 -25.68 24.28
N GLU A 125 -23.98 -26.01 24.00
CA GLU A 125 -24.48 -26.21 22.63
C GLU A 125 -24.50 -24.89 21.84
N VAL A 126 -24.67 -23.75 22.53
CA VAL A 126 -24.65 -22.41 21.92
C VAL A 126 -23.22 -21.90 21.73
N LEU A 127 -22.34 -22.08 22.71
CA LEU A 127 -20.99 -21.52 22.67
C LEU A 127 -19.97 -22.42 21.93
N GLY A 128 -20.18 -23.73 21.92
CA GLY A 128 -19.27 -24.69 21.28
C GLY A 128 -19.00 -24.38 19.80
N PRO A 129 -20.04 -24.16 18.96
CA PRO A 129 -19.85 -23.84 17.54
C PRO A 129 -19.10 -22.54 17.26
N VAL A 130 -19.07 -21.60 18.22
CA VAL A 130 -18.42 -20.29 18.06
C VAL A 130 -17.19 -20.12 18.96
N ALA A 131 -16.63 -21.22 19.47
CA ALA A 131 -15.49 -21.19 20.40
C ALA A 131 -14.29 -20.39 19.84
N THR A 132 -13.94 -20.60 18.56
CA THR A 132 -12.84 -19.87 17.91
C THR A 132 -13.07 -18.36 17.84
N LEU A 133 -14.31 -17.92 17.63
CA LEU A 133 -14.68 -16.50 17.66
C LEU A 133 -14.49 -15.91 19.07
N LEU A 134 -14.93 -16.64 20.09
CA LEU A 134 -14.81 -16.22 21.49
C LEU A 134 -13.34 -16.17 21.93
N ASP A 135 -12.51 -17.13 21.50
CA ASP A 135 -11.09 -17.14 21.81
C ASP A 135 -10.33 -16.04 21.06
N TYR A 136 -10.69 -15.75 19.82
CA TYR A 136 -10.15 -14.58 19.11
C TYR A 136 -10.51 -13.27 19.84
N GLN A 137 -11.78 -13.09 20.22
CA GLN A 137 -12.27 -11.85 20.81
C GLN A 137 -11.79 -11.62 22.25
N TYR A 138 -11.71 -12.69 23.06
CA TYR A 138 -11.46 -12.59 24.50
C TYR A 138 -10.13 -13.23 24.95
N GLY A 139 -9.45 -13.97 24.07
CA GLY A 139 -8.16 -14.61 24.36
C GLY A 139 -7.09 -13.65 24.90
N PRO A 140 -6.91 -12.46 24.30
CA PRO A 140 -5.96 -11.47 24.84
C PRO A 140 -6.28 -11.03 26.27
N ALA A 141 -7.57 -10.82 26.58
CA ALA A 141 -7.99 -10.45 27.93
C ALA A 141 -7.79 -11.60 28.94
N LYS A 142 -8.06 -12.84 28.53
CA LYS A 142 -7.79 -14.05 29.33
C LYS A 142 -6.31 -14.19 29.66
N GLN A 143 -5.43 -13.98 28.67
CA GLN A 143 -3.97 -14.02 28.86
C GLN A 143 -3.48 -12.89 29.79
N ALA A 144 -3.97 -11.67 29.60
CA ALA A 144 -3.61 -10.54 30.44
C ALA A 144 -4.03 -10.72 31.91
N ALA A 145 -5.20 -11.32 32.16
CA ALA A 145 -5.66 -11.67 33.50
C ALA A 145 -4.77 -12.74 34.14
N ALA A 146 -4.47 -13.82 33.41
CA ALA A 146 -3.61 -14.90 33.89
C ALA A 146 -2.20 -14.40 34.26
N THR A 147 -1.61 -13.49 33.47
CA THR A 147 -0.30 -12.88 33.78
C THR A 147 -0.35 -12.02 35.05
N LYS A 148 -1.43 -11.26 35.27
CA LYS A 148 -1.60 -10.45 36.49
C LYS A 148 -1.75 -11.31 37.74
N GLU A 149 -2.52 -12.39 37.65
CA GLU A 149 -2.70 -13.35 38.75
C GLU A 149 -1.38 -14.04 39.11
N ALA A 150 -0.59 -14.46 38.11
CA ALA A 150 0.74 -15.04 38.33
C ALA A 150 1.72 -14.05 38.99
N ALA A 151 1.70 -12.78 38.57
CA ALA A 151 2.54 -11.72 39.15
C ALA A 151 2.16 -11.38 40.61
N GLN A 152 0.87 -11.47 40.95
CA GLN A 152 0.39 -11.25 42.33
C GLN A 152 0.63 -12.46 43.23
N GLY A 153 0.62 -13.68 42.68
CA GLY A 153 0.93 -14.92 43.40
C GLY A 153 2.44 -15.13 43.69
N GLY A 154 3.33 -14.52 42.90
CA GLY A 154 4.79 -14.62 43.08
C GLY A 154 5.41 -13.60 44.05
N GLY A 155 4.61 -12.72 44.66
CA GLY A 155 5.08 -11.57 45.46
C GLY A 155 5.09 -11.77 46.98
N LYS A 156 5.28 -12.99 47.48
CA LYS A 156 5.56 -13.24 48.90
C LYS A 156 6.71 -14.20 49.06
N ASP A 157 7.91 -13.64 49.16
CA ASP A 157 9.01 -14.28 49.87
C ASP A 157 9.46 -13.33 51.01
N PRO A 158 9.04 -13.56 52.27
CA PRO A 158 9.49 -12.79 53.40
C PRO A 158 10.68 -13.52 54.03
N GLY A 159 11.91 -13.16 53.66
CA GLY A 159 13.04 -13.73 54.38
C GLY A 159 14.39 -13.48 53.78
N THR A 160 14.97 -12.30 54.04
CA THR A 160 16.33 -12.23 54.62
C THR A 160 16.62 -10.81 55.11
N THR A 161 16.65 -10.68 56.44
CA THR A 161 17.44 -9.67 57.17
C THR A 161 18.16 -10.44 58.27
N PRO A 162 19.30 -9.98 58.83
CA PRO A 162 20.28 -9.01 58.35
C PRO A 162 21.59 -9.66 57.87
#